data_AF-A0A559KDE8-F1
#
_entry.id   AF-A0A559KDE8-F1
#
_cell.length_a   1.000
_cell.length_b   1.000
_cell.length_c   1.000
_cell.angle_alpha   90.00
_cell.angle_beta   90.00
_cell.angle_gamma   90.00
#
_symmetry.space_group_name_H-M   'P 1'
#
loop_
_entity.id
_entity.type
_entity.pdbx_description
1 polymer ?
#
loop_
_entity_poly.entity_id
_entity_poly.type
_entity_poly.pdbx_seq_one_letter_code
_entity_poly.pdbx_strand_id
1 'polypeptide(L)' 'MSESQIDKILDAVDQPWVDLTFKFFDNGSMIIIDNVTELQIPLHDLRGAAYDFYVKQRIRMIRANLEAKILQSA' A
#
# COMPACT_ATOMS: atom_id res chain seq x y z
N MET A 1 27.97 -18.22 -14.55
CA MET A 1 26.77 -18.28 -13.68
C MET A 1 26.85 -19.59 -12.93
N SER A 2 27.00 -19.57 -11.61
CA SER A 2 26.97 -20.78 -10.77
C SER A 2 25.52 -21.19 -10.48
N GLU A 3 25.28 -22.47 -10.20
CA GLU A 3 23.95 -22.97 -9.74
C GLU A 3 23.41 -22.13 -8.57
N SER A 4 24.26 -21.76 -7.62
CA SER A 4 23.88 -20.88 -6.50
C SER A 4 23.45 -19.46 -6.89
N GLN A 5 23.86 -18.96 -8.06
CA GLN A 5 23.38 -17.69 -8.60
C GLN A 5 22.04 -17.87 -9.32
N ILE A 6 21.82 -19.03 -9.94
CA ILE A 6 20.55 -19.39 -10.58
C ILE A 6 19.47 -19.55 -9.51
N ASP A 7 19.75 -20.28 -8.42
CA ASP A 7 18.80 -20.48 -7.33
C ASP A 7 18.39 -19.16 -6.67
N LYS A 8 19.34 -18.25 -6.41
CA LYS A 8 19.02 -16.91 -5.87
C LYS A 8 18.18 -16.05 -6.80
N ILE A 9 18.37 -16.20 -8.12
CA ILE A 9 17.57 -15.49 -9.12
C ILE A 9 16.16 -16.10 -9.15
N LEU A 10 16.05 -17.43 -9.09
CA LEU A 10 14.76 -18.13 -9.05
C LEU A 10 13.98 -17.80 -7.77
N ASP A 11 14.63 -17.77 -6.60
CA ASP A 11 14.02 -17.37 -5.32
C ASP A 11 13.52 -15.92 -5.34
N ALA A 12 14.21 -15.03 -6.08
CA ALA A 12 13.79 -13.64 -6.25
C ALA A 12 12.60 -13.49 -7.22
N VAL A 13 12.42 -14.44 -8.14
CA VAL A 13 11.28 -14.49 -9.07
C VAL A 13 10.00 -14.96 -8.35
N ASP A 14 10.14 -15.73 -7.27
CA ASP A 14 9.04 -16.21 -6.42
C ASP A 14 8.58 -15.20 -5.34
N GLN A 15 9.10 -13.97 -5.33
CA GLN A 15 8.45 -12.88 -4.59
C GLN A 15 7.08 -12.62 -5.23
N PRO A 16 5.96 -12.97 -4.58
CA PRO A 16 4.65 -12.81 -5.20
C PRO A 16 4.42 -11.33 -5.41
N TRP A 17 4.22 -10.93 -6.66
CA TRP A 17 3.71 -9.59 -6.94
C TRP A 17 2.38 -9.45 -6.22
N VAL A 18 2.32 -8.54 -5.25
CA VAL A 18 1.11 -8.31 -4.46
C VAL A 18 0.25 -7.30 -5.22
N ASP A 19 -0.86 -7.75 -5.77
CA ASP A 19 -1.81 -6.90 -6.49
C ASP A 19 -2.92 -6.42 -5.54
N LEU A 20 -2.75 -5.21 -4.98
CA LEU A 20 -3.66 -4.65 -3.99
C LEU A 20 -4.36 -3.38 -4.52
N THR A 21 -5.66 -3.30 -4.29
CA THR A 21 -6.44 -2.07 -4.47
C THR A 21 -6.65 -1.35 -3.15
N PHE A 22 -6.27 -0.08 -3.10
CA PHE A 22 -6.52 0.81 -1.96
C PHE A 22 -7.69 1.76 -2.27
N LYS A 23 -8.75 1.72 -1.44
CA LYS A 23 -9.88 2.65 -1.52
C LYS A 23 -9.87 3.58 -0.32
N PHE A 24 -9.63 4.87 -0.56
CA PHE A 24 -9.62 5.90 0.48
C PHE A 24 -10.95 6.66 0.48
N PHE A 25 -11.41 7.04 1.67
CA PHE A 25 -12.67 7.75 1.86
C PHE A 25 -12.45 9.10 2.55
N ASP A 26 -13.35 10.05 2.31
CA ASP A 26 -13.24 11.43 2.82
C ASP A 26 -13.34 11.52 4.35
N ASN A 27 -14.06 10.60 4.98
CA ASN A 27 -14.11 10.43 6.44
C ASN A 27 -12.78 9.91 7.03
N GLY A 28 -11.78 9.65 6.19
CA GLY A 28 -10.48 9.13 6.59
C GLY A 28 -10.43 7.62 6.79
N SER A 29 -11.50 6.85 6.52
CA SER A 29 -11.42 5.39 6.48
C SER A 29 -10.75 4.91 5.19
N MET A 30 -10.39 3.62 5.16
CA MET A 30 -9.77 2.98 4.00
C MET A 30 -10.13 1.49 3.96
N ILE A 31 -10.22 0.94 2.75
CA ILE A 31 -10.30 -0.50 2.50
C ILE A 31 -9.12 -0.91 1.62
N ILE A 32 -8.52 -2.07 1.91
CA ILE A 32 -7.48 -2.71 1.10
C ILE A 32 -8.08 -4.03 0.59
N ILE A 33 -8.02 -4.25 -0.72
CA ILE A 33 -8.52 -5.47 -1.37
C ILE A 33 -7.34 -6.15 -2.04
N ASP A 34 -7.18 -7.44 -1.79
CA ASP A 34 -6.35 -8.31 -2.60
C ASP A 34 -7.10 -8.64 -3.89
N ASN A 35 -6.57 -8.24 -5.04
CA ASN A 35 -7.23 -8.44 -6.32
C ASN A 35 -7.19 -9.92 -6.78
N VAL A 36 -6.34 -10.75 -6.17
CA VAL A 36 -6.28 -12.19 -6.48
C VAL A 36 -7.35 -12.96 -5.71
N THR A 37 -7.47 -12.71 -4.41
CA THR A 37 -8.43 -13.43 -3.54
C THR A 37 -9.78 -12.73 -3.42
N GLU A 38 -9.87 -11.47 -3.88
CA GLU A 38 -11.01 -10.56 -3.69
C GLU A 38 -11.36 -10.29 -2.22
N LEU A 39 -10.48 -10.66 -1.29
CA LEU A 39 -10.68 -10.48 0.13
C LEU A 39 -10.11 -9.14 0.61
N GLN A 40 -10.71 -8.63 1.69
CA GLN A 40 -10.14 -7.48 2.39
C GLN A 40 -8.94 -7.91 3.21
N ILE A 41 -7.86 -7.13 3.12
CA ILE A 41 -6.67 -7.31 3.94
C ILE A 41 -6.64 -6.22 5.02
N PRO A 42 -6.37 -6.58 6.29
CA PRO A 42 -6.22 -5.58 7.32
C PRO A 42 -4.88 -4.85 7.19
N LEU A 43 -4.85 -3.57 7.58
CA LEU A 43 -3.65 -2.74 7.46
C LEU A 43 -2.40 -3.35 8.11
N HIS A 44 -2.56 -4.03 9.25
CA HIS A 44 -1.46 -4.63 10.00
C HIS A 44 -0.82 -5.84 9.28
N ASP A 45 -1.40 -6.31 8.18
CA ASP A 45 -0.84 -7.36 7.33
C ASP A 45 -0.06 -6.82 6.14
N LEU A 46 -0.13 -5.50 5.87
CA LEU A 46 0.70 -4.89 4.83
C LEU A 46 2.18 -4.98 5.17
N ARG A 47 3.01 -5.26 4.15
CA ARG A 47 4.46 -5.32 4.25
C ARG A 47 5.10 -4.60 3.06
N GLY A 48 6.37 -4.22 3.23
CA GLY A 48 7.20 -3.67 2.15
C GLY A 48 6.56 -2.50 1.40
N ALA A 49 6.63 -2.56 0.07
CA ALA A 49 6.19 -1.48 -0.81
C ALA A 49 4.70 -1.09 -0.64
N ALA A 50 3.84 -2.06 -0.32
CA ALA A 50 2.42 -1.79 -0.07
C ALA A 50 2.20 -0.96 1.21
N TYR A 51 2.94 -1.26 2.27
CA TYR A 51 2.89 -0.48 3.51
C TYR A 51 3.47 0.94 3.29
N ASP A 52 4.59 1.04 2.58
CA ASP A 52 5.20 2.33 2.22
C ASP A 52 4.26 3.20 1.39
N PHE A 53 3.57 2.60 0.42
CA PHE A 53 2.56 3.27 -0.39
C PHE A 53 1.43 3.82 0.49
N TYR A 54 0.90 2.99 1.39
CA TYR A 54 -0.14 3.40 2.35
C TYR A 54 0.29 4.60 3.18
N VAL A 55 1.48 4.56 3.79
CA VAL A 55 1.96 5.64 4.66
C VAL A 55 2.08 6.96 3.90
N LYS A 56 2.65 6.92 2.69
CA LYS A 56 2.80 8.11 1.84
C LYS A 56 1.44 8.71 1.48
N GLN A 57 0.49 7.87 1.07
CA GLN A 57 -0.83 8.33 0.69
C GLN A 57 -1.63 8.86 1.89
N ARG A 58 -1.47 8.24 3.06
CA ARG A 58 -2.10 8.69 4.30
C ARG A 58 -1.61 10.07 4.73
N ILE A 59 -0.30 10.31 4.68
CA ILE A 59 0.29 11.62 4.96
C ILE A 59 -0.24 12.68 3.98
N ARG A 60 -0.31 12.36 2.69
CA ARG A 60 -0.84 13.26 1.66
C ARG A 60 -2.28 13.69 1.96
N MET A 61 -3.15 12.74 2.30
CA MET A 61 -4.54 13.03 2.65
C MET A 61 -4.66 13.92 3.89
N ILE A 62 -3.87 13.64 4.93
CA ILE A 62 -3.87 14.45 6.17
C ILE A 62 -3.48 15.90 5.85
N ARG A 63 -2.43 16.10 5.04
CA ARG A 63 -1.98 17.45 4.63
C ARG A 63 -3.08 18.18 3.87
N ALA A 64 -3.68 17.55 2.87
CA ALA A 64 -4.77 18.15 2.10
C ALA A 64 -5.97 18.54 2.99
N ASN A 65 -6.33 17.68 3.94
CA ASN A 65 -7.41 17.98 4.89
C ASN A 65 -7.07 19.14 5.83
N LEU A 66 -5.82 19.26 6.27
CA LEU A 66 -5.38 20.38 7.10
C LEU A 66 -5.39 21.69 6.31
N GLU A 67 -4.87 21.69 5.08
CA GLU A 67 -4.90 22.86 4.19
C GLU A 67 -6.33 23.34 3.91
N ALA A 68 -7.25 22.41 3.62
CA ALA A 68 -8.65 22.73 3.42
C ALA A 68 -9.30 23.38 4.66
N LYS A 69 -8.99 22.87 5.87
CA LYS A 69 -9.49 23.45 7.12
C LYS A 69 -8.93 24.84 7.40
N ILE A 70 -7.66 25.07 7.09
CA ILE A 70 -7.03 26.39 7.22
C ILE A 70 -7.73 27.38 6.28
N LEU A 71 -7.97 26.99 5.02
CA LEU A 71 -8.66 27.84 4.04
C LEU A 71 -10.11 28.18 4.43
N GLN A 72 -10.82 27.23 5.05
CA GLN A 72 -12.20 27.46 5.52
C GLN A 72 -12.30 28.32 6.78
N SER A 73 -11.21 28.45 7.54
CA SER A 73 -11.16 29.20 8.80
C SER A 73 -10.57 30.62 8.65
N ALA A 74 -10.09 30.96 7.45
CA ALA A 74 -9.51 32.27 7.09
C ALA A 74 -10.55 33.16 6.40
#